data_AF-C0D1F2-F1
#
_entry.id   AF-C0D1F2-F1
#
_cell.length_a   1.000
_cell.length_b   1.000
_cell.length_c   1.000
_cell.angle_alpha   90.00
_cell.angle_beta   90.00
_cell.angle_gamma   90.00
#
_symmetry.space_group_name_H-M   'P 1'
#
loop_
_entity.id
_entity.type
_entity.pdbx_description
1 polymer ?
#
loop_
_entity_poly.entity_id
_entity_poly.type
_entity_poly.pdbx_seq_one_letter_code
_entity_poly.pdbx_strand_id
1 'polypeptide(L)' 'TLHSGATIYEPVGAYDHQIRREIITIVDKNEYIQLMNYISKTDPSAFVTVYNVNEVFYRPKIR' A
#
# COMPACT_ATOMS: atom_id res chain seq x y z
N THR A 1 14.23 -5.75 -5.08
CA THR A 1 13.26 -5.21 -6.05
C THR A 1 11.88 -5.39 -5.46
N LEU A 2 11.02 -4.37 -5.51
CA LEU A 2 9.63 -4.49 -5.05
C LEU A 2 8.88 -5.35 -6.07
N HIS A 3 8.49 -6.57 -5.69
CA HIS A 3 7.72 -7.47 -6.57
C HIS A 3 6.29 -7.71 -6.05
N SER A 4 5.94 -7.04 -4.95
CA SER A 4 4.63 -7.11 -4.35
C SER A 4 3.56 -6.41 -5.19
N GLY A 5 2.42 -7.09 -5.34
CA GLY A 5 1.24 -6.53 -5.99
C GLY A 5 0.62 -5.42 -5.15
N ALA A 6 -0.08 -4.51 -5.81
CA ALA A 6 -0.88 -3.48 -5.15
C ALA A 6 -2.30 -3.47 -5.74
N THR A 7 -3.26 -3.16 -4.89
CA THR A 7 -4.65 -2.89 -5.25
C THR A 7 -4.91 -1.40 -5.10
N ILE A 8 -5.62 -0.81 -6.06
CA ILE A 8 -6.01 0.60 -6.01
C ILE A 8 -7.51 0.66 -5.74
N TYR A 9 -7.90 1.44 -4.73
CA TYR A 9 -9.29 1.79 -4.45
C TYR A 9 -9.53 3.28 -4.74
N GLU A 10 -10.77 3.62 -5.05
CA GLU A 10 -11.26 4.99 -5.22
C GLU A 10 -12.29 5.33 -4.14
N PRO A 11 -11.88 5.46 -2.86
CA PRO A 11 -12.81 5.78 -1.78
C PRO A 11 -13.40 7.19 -1.94
N VAL A 12 -14.63 7.37 -1.47
CA VAL A 12 -15.29 8.67 -1.38
C VAL A 12 -15.23 9.17 0.06
N GLY A 13 -14.72 10.39 0.24
CA GLY A 13 -14.64 11.04 1.55
C GLY A 13 -16.02 11.24 2.17
N ALA A 14 -16.21 10.76 3.40
CA ALA A 14 -17.51 10.83 4.06
C ALA A 14 -17.96 12.26 4.40
N TYR A 15 -17.01 13.19 4.60
CA TYR A 15 -17.31 14.57 4.98
C TYR A 15 -17.41 15.52 3.78
N ASP A 16 -16.53 15.37 2.79
CA ASP A 16 -16.37 16.29 1.66
C ASP A 16 -16.87 15.71 0.32
N HIS A 17 -17.30 14.43 0.31
CA HIS A 17 -17.69 13.67 -0.88
C HIS A 17 -16.65 13.65 -2.00
N GLN A 18 -15.37 13.89 -1.67
CA GLN A 18 -14.30 13.87 -2.66
C GLN A 18 -13.83 12.43 -2.92
N ILE A 19 -13.71 12.07 -4.19
CA ILE A 19 -13.07 10.82 -4.59
C ILE A 19 -11.57 10.96 -4.33
N ARG A 20 -11.01 10.02 -3.58
CA ARG A 20 -9.58 9.92 -3.27
C ARG A 20 -9.06 8.61 -3.84
N ARG A 21 -7.75 8.50 -3.96
CA ARG A 21 -7.08 7.27 -4.39
C ARG A 21 -6.36 6.65 -3.21
N GLU A 22 -6.65 5.39 -2.94
CA GLU A 22 -6.01 4.60 -1.90
C GLU A 22 -5.22 3.46 -2.54
N ILE A 23 -3.98 3.25 -2.08
CA ILE A 23 -3.11 2.18 -2.56
C ILE A 23 -2.89 1.21 -1.39
N ILE A 24 -3.32 -0.03 -1.57
CA ILE A 24 -3.11 -1.11 -0.61
C ILE A 24 -2.12 -2.10 -1.18
N THR A 25 -1.11 -2.44 -0.41
CA THR A 25 -0.11 -3.46 -0.77
C THR A 25 0.26 -4.28 0.45
N ILE A 26 0.57 -5.55 0.23
CA ILE A 26 1.11 -6.46 1.25
C ILE A 26 2.57 -6.65 0.90
N VAL A 27 3.44 -6.35 1.86
CA VAL A 27 4.89 -6.37 1.69
C VAL A 27 5.54 -7.16 2.82
N ASP A 28 6.72 -7.70 2.55
CA ASP A 28 7.56 -8.23 3.61
C ASP A 28 8.28 -7.09 4.40
N LYS A 29 9.04 -7.48 5.42
CA LYS A 29 9.77 -6.52 6.28
C LYS A 29 10.81 -5.69 5.51
N ASN A 30 11.48 -6.25 4.51
CA ASN A 30 12.52 -5.56 3.75
C ASN A 30 11.92 -4.59 2.73
N GLU A 31 10.84 -5.00 2.08
CA GLU A 31 10.05 -4.17 1.18
C GLU A 31 9.37 -3.02 1.93
N TYR A 32 8.87 -3.24 3.14
CA TYR A 32 8.34 -2.19 4.01
C TYR A 32 9.37 -1.07 4.25
N ILE A 33 10.60 -1.42 4.63
CA ILE A 33 11.66 -0.42 4.87
C ILE A 33 11.95 0.38 3.60
N GLN A 34 12.03 -0.29 2.44
CA GLN A 34 12.23 0.37 1.15
C GLN A 34 11.08 1.30 0.80
N LEU A 35 9.83 0.86 1.01
CA LEU A 35 8.62 1.63 0.71
C LEU A 35 8.54 2.88 1.59
N MET A 36 8.77 2.75 2.90
CA MET A 36 8.73 3.91 3.81
C MET A 36 9.84 4.91 3.50
N ASN A 37 11.04 4.44 3.14
CA ASN A 37 12.14 5.31 2.69
C ASN A 37 11.83 6.00 1.36
N TYR A 38 11.08 5.36 0.46
CA TYR A 38 10.66 5.95 -0.79
C TYR A 38 9.57 7.01 -0.59
N ILE A 39 8.53 6.69 0.21
CA ILE A 39 7.43 7.60 0.53
C ILE A 39 7.97 8.85 1.21
N SER A 40 8.79 8.70 2.25
CA SER A 40 9.37 9.84 2.99
C SER A 40 10.22 10.77 2.13
N LYS A 41 10.83 10.29 1.05
CA LYS A 41 11.55 11.12 0.07
C LYS A 41 10.64 11.75 -0.98
N THR A 42 9.55 11.08 -1.34
CA THR A 42 8.68 11.46 -2.47
C THR A 42 7.56 12.39 -2.03
N ASP A 43 6.91 12.05 -0.92
CA ASP A 43 5.86 12.84 -0.28
C ASP A 43 5.99 12.70 1.25
N PRO A 44 6.73 13.62 1.89
CA PRO A 44 6.88 13.64 3.35
C PRO A 44 5.55 13.84 4.11
N SER A 45 4.50 14.32 3.43
CA SER A 45 3.18 14.57 4.02
C SER A 45 2.21 13.39 3.83
N ALA A 46 2.64 12.32 3.15
CA ALA A 46 1.83 11.15 2.93
C ALA A 46 1.45 10.48 4.27
N PHE A 47 0.17 10.14 4.40
CA PHE A 47 -0.34 9.35 5.50
C PHE A 47 -0.39 7.87 5.11
N VAL A 48 0.08 6.99 6.00
CA VAL A 48 0.16 5.54 5.76
C VAL A 48 -0.40 4.78 6.96
N THR A 49 -1.28 3.84 6.71
CA THR A 49 -1.77 2.86 7.71
C THR A 49 -1.04 1.53 7.55
N VAL A 50 -0.58 0.94 8.65
CA VAL A 50 0.14 -0.33 8.64
C VAL A 50 -0.64 -1.37 9.44
N TYR A 51 -0.94 -2.51 8.80
CA TYR A 51 -1.58 -3.65 9.43
C TYR A 51 -0.66 -4.87 9.36
N ASN A 52 -0.47 -5.55 10.49
CA ASN A 52 0.24 -6.83 10.50
C ASN A 52 -0.75 -7.93 10.11
N VAL A 53 -0.49 -8.59 8.98
CA VAL A 53 -1.24 -9.78 8.54
C VAL A 53 -0.56 -11.03 9.09
N ASN A 54 -1.35 -11.92 9.70
CA ASN A 54 -0.82 -13.15 10.32
C ASN A 54 -0.41 -14.20 9.28
N GLU A 55 -1.14 -14.26 8.16
CA GLU A 55 -0.93 -15.26 7.12
C GLU A 55 -1.25 -14.67 5.75
N VAL A 56 -0.44 -14.99 4.75
CA VAL A 56 -0.62 -14.56 3.37
C VAL A 56 -0.74 -15.80 2.49
N PHE A 57 -1.96 -16.06 2.00
CA PHE A 57 -2.19 -17.11 1.02
C PHE A 57 -1.87 -16.59 -0.39
N TYR A 58 -0.58 -16.59 -0.73
CA TYR A 58 -0.16 -16.19 -2.06
C TYR A 58 -0.48 -17.28 -3.09
N ARG A 59 -1.33 -16.94 -4.06
CA ARG A 59 -1.48 -17.72 -5.30
C ARG A 59 -0.77 -16.95 -6.41
N PRO A 60 0.35 -17.46 -6.95
CA PRO A 60 0.96 -16.84 -8.11
C PRO A 60 -0.05 -16.80 -9.25
N LYS A 61 -0.18 -15.63 -9.91
CA LYS A 61 -0.94 -15.55 -11.16
C LYS A 61 -0.29 -16.52 -12.14
N ILE A 62 -1.04 -17.51 -12.60
CA ILE A 62 -0.57 -18.45 -13.63
C ILE A 62 -0.17 -17.58 -14.83
N ARG A 63 1.08 -17.70 -15.25
CA ARG A 63 1.64 -16.93 -16.36
C ARG A 63 1.16 -17.48 -17.69
#